data_AF-A0A7X9AVH8-F1
#
_entry.id   AF-A0A7X9AVH8-F1
#
_cell.length_a   1.000
_cell.length_b   1.000
_cell.length_c   1.000
_cell.angle_alpha   90.00
_cell.angle_beta   90.00
_cell.angle_gamma   90.00
#
_symmetry.space_group_name_H-M   'P 1'
#
loop_
_entity.id
_entity.type
_entity.pdbx_description
1 polymer ?
#
loop_
_entity_poly.entity_id
_entity_poly.type
_entity_poly.pdbx_seq_one_letter_code
_entity_poly.pdbx_strand_id
1 'polypeptide(L)'
;MRRLLLGLSLLVLTLAMPTPAQDAANLPNLIAAVNQNYKDFFAKSFTVDMVSREINQLIASVVTEQAKQMGIPLTLTLKHFTLTSDGAKITSQAVLDLPDEGMRSTMEPQANQMLEAAGVNKAIANLSLTAVGQAAAILAEKQSMFTASHETDASVLLTATDPEINYCGLQIKTARVKLDKANHVIAELRFDFVDQSALWLRLGHRGGFDGAEDINCPTRILLRHNMKINAGNIKLPGAIAIEYQNYTFR
;
A
#
# COMPACT_ATOMS: atom_id res chain seq x y z
N MET A 1 29.73 66.71 30.18
CA MET A 1 28.41 66.12 30.50
C MET A 1 27.48 66.24 29.30
N ARG A 2 27.15 65.13 28.62
CA ARG A 2 25.85 64.88 27.96
C ARG A 2 25.88 63.53 27.20
N ARG A 3 25.06 62.61 27.73
CA ARG A 3 24.25 61.57 27.04
C ARG A 3 24.93 60.29 26.54
N LEU A 4 24.63 59.21 27.30
CA LEU A 4 24.37 57.85 26.83
C LEU A 4 23.52 57.85 25.54
N LEU A 5 23.72 56.85 24.67
CA LEU A 5 22.72 55.81 24.42
C LEU A 5 23.24 54.70 23.50
N LEU A 6 22.99 53.47 23.94
CA LEU A 6 23.26 52.20 23.31
C LEU A 6 22.68 52.11 21.88
N GLY A 7 23.51 51.73 20.92
CA GLY A 7 23.09 51.27 19.60
C GLY A 7 23.04 49.74 19.56
N LEU A 8 22.06 49.16 20.25
CA LEU A 8 21.71 47.75 20.14
C LEU A 8 20.58 47.66 19.10
N SER A 9 20.91 47.57 17.81
CA SER A 9 19.91 47.37 16.75
C SER A 9 19.94 45.92 16.27
N LEU A 10 19.02 45.19 16.87
CA LEU A 10 18.40 43.92 16.48
C LEU A 10 18.78 43.36 15.11
N LEU A 11 19.47 42.23 15.15
CA LEU A 11 19.38 41.18 14.16
C LEU A 11 17.96 40.59 14.24
N VAL A 12 17.01 41.11 13.47
CA VAL A 12 15.72 40.44 13.29
C VAL A 12 15.96 39.28 12.34
N LEU A 13 16.29 38.10 12.90
CA LEU A 13 16.03 36.84 12.22
C LEU A 13 14.51 36.79 12.00
N THR A 14 14.06 37.11 10.80
CA THR A 14 12.75 36.71 10.33
C THR A 14 12.77 35.19 10.23
N LEU A 15 12.46 34.52 11.33
CA LEU A 15 11.91 33.17 11.30
C LEU A 15 10.63 33.29 10.46
N ALA A 16 10.74 32.93 9.17
CA ALA A 16 9.59 32.69 8.34
C ALA A 16 8.80 31.56 9.02
N MET A 17 7.81 31.93 9.82
CA MET A 17 6.82 30.98 10.29
C MET A 17 6.15 30.44 9.02
N PRO A 18 6.09 29.11 8.80
CA PRO A 18 5.37 28.58 7.67
C PRO A 18 3.92 29.02 7.79
N THR A 19 3.48 29.85 6.85
CA THR A 19 2.12 30.40 6.85
C THR A 19 1.16 29.35 6.31
N PRO A 20 0.12 28.94 7.07
CA PRO A 20 -0.82 27.89 6.68
C PRO A 20 -1.59 28.17 5.37
N ALA A 21 -1.60 29.41 4.88
CA ALA A 21 -2.24 29.78 3.61
C ALA A 21 -1.45 29.33 2.36
N GLN A 22 -0.14 29.18 2.45
CA GLN A 22 0.71 28.81 1.32
C GLN A 22 0.65 27.28 1.06
N ASP A 23 0.41 26.51 2.11
CA ASP A 23 0.34 25.04 2.05
C ASP A 23 -1.01 24.53 1.53
N ALA A 24 -2.13 25.19 1.87
CA ALA A 24 -3.44 24.87 1.29
C ALA A 24 -3.48 25.05 -0.24
N ALA A 25 -2.76 26.06 -0.77
CA ALA A 25 -2.63 26.29 -2.20
C ALA A 25 -1.79 25.22 -2.91
N ASN A 26 -0.89 24.54 -2.19
CA ASN A 26 -0.01 23.49 -2.72
C ASN A 26 -0.62 22.09 -2.62
N LEU A 27 -1.71 21.91 -1.89
CA LEU A 27 -2.36 20.62 -1.73
C LEU A 27 -2.80 19.96 -3.06
N PRO A 28 -3.39 20.69 -4.04
CA PRO A 28 -3.68 20.12 -5.35
C PRO A 28 -2.42 19.62 -6.07
N ASN A 29 -1.31 20.36 -5.98
CA ASN A 29 -0.04 19.96 -6.59
C ASN A 29 0.53 18.71 -5.91
N LEU A 30 0.43 18.62 -4.59
CA LEU A 30 0.85 17.43 -3.84
C LEU A 30 0.02 16.20 -4.23
N ILE A 31 -1.31 16.31 -4.29
CA ILE A 31 -2.19 15.20 -4.70
C ILE A 31 -1.90 14.78 -6.14
N ALA A 32 -1.68 15.74 -7.04
CA ALA A 32 -1.28 15.46 -8.42
C ALA A 32 0.07 14.74 -8.49
N ALA A 33 1.08 15.18 -7.72
CA ALA A 33 2.39 14.54 -7.66
C ALA A 33 2.30 13.10 -7.11
N VAL A 34 1.51 12.87 -6.07
CA VAL A 34 1.26 11.52 -5.52
C VAL A 34 0.61 10.63 -6.57
N ASN A 35 -0.44 11.11 -7.24
CA ASN A 35 -1.12 10.35 -8.28
C ASN A 35 -0.19 10.04 -9.46
N GLN A 36 0.61 11.02 -9.89
CA GLN A 36 1.57 10.84 -10.98
C GLN A 36 2.65 9.82 -10.60
N ASN A 37 3.18 9.87 -9.38
CA ASN A 37 4.15 8.89 -8.90
C ASN A 37 3.61 7.46 -8.98
N TYR A 38 2.38 7.21 -8.52
CA TYR A 38 1.77 5.88 -8.67
C TYR A 38 1.48 5.51 -10.13
N LYS A 39 1.05 6.47 -10.97
CA LYS A 39 0.88 6.22 -12.41
C LYS A 39 2.19 5.81 -13.07
N ASP A 40 3.29 6.49 -12.76
CA ASP A 40 4.62 6.20 -13.30
C ASP A 40 5.11 4.83 -12.80
N PHE A 41 4.89 4.51 -11.53
CA PHE A 41 5.19 3.20 -10.96
C PHE A 41 4.42 2.08 -11.66
N PHE A 42 3.09 2.22 -11.80
CA PHE A 42 2.24 1.21 -12.42
C PHE A 42 2.33 1.20 -13.95
N ALA A 43 2.86 2.23 -14.61
CA ALA A 43 3.10 2.23 -16.05
C ALA A 43 4.30 1.34 -16.44
N LYS A 44 5.23 1.09 -15.51
CA LYS A 44 6.38 0.21 -15.76
C LYS A 44 5.98 -1.24 -15.58
N SER A 45 6.52 -2.11 -16.43
CA SER A 45 6.47 -3.54 -16.15
C SER A 45 7.45 -3.86 -15.03
N PHE A 46 7.03 -4.64 -14.04
CA PHE A 46 7.92 -5.07 -12.97
C PHE A 46 7.57 -6.43 -12.41
N THR A 47 8.57 -7.09 -11.84
CA THR A 47 8.39 -8.20 -10.92
C THR A 47 8.93 -7.82 -9.54
N VAL A 48 8.27 -8.28 -8.49
CA VAL A 48 8.71 -8.07 -7.11
C VAL A 48 8.38 -9.28 -6.25
N ASP A 49 9.30 -9.63 -5.37
CA ASP A 49 9.09 -10.67 -4.38
C ASP A 49 8.30 -10.11 -3.21
N MET A 50 7.16 -10.73 -2.94
CA MET A 50 6.26 -10.39 -1.85
C MET A 50 6.38 -11.45 -0.75
N VAL A 51 6.93 -11.05 0.39
CA VAL A 51 7.14 -11.93 1.54
C VAL A 51 6.13 -11.57 2.63
N SER A 52 5.33 -12.55 3.07
CA SER A 52 4.40 -12.38 4.18
C SER A 52 4.20 -13.68 4.94
N ARG A 53 4.52 -13.67 6.22
CA ARG A 53 4.35 -14.85 7.09
C ARG A 53 2.88 -15.23 7.23
N GLU A 54 2.01 -14.24 7.40
CA GLU A 54 0.58 -14.46 7.64
C GLU A 54 -0.09 -15.04 6.40
N ILE A 55 0.27 -14.55 5.22
CA ILE A 55 -0.22 -15.11 3.95
C ILE A 55 0.35 -16.52 3.74
N ASN A 56 1.63 -16.76 4.06
CA ASN A 56 2.22 -18.11 3.94
C ASN A 56 1.49 -19.13 4.82
N GLN A 57 1.16 -18.76 6.06
CA GLN A 57 0.39 -19.59 6.98
C GLN A 57 -1.03 -19.85 6.47
N LEU A 58 -1.68 -18.82 5.90
CA LEU A 58 -3.00 -18.96 5.30
C LEU A 58 -2.96 -20.02 4.19
N ILE A 59 -2.01 -19.93 3.28
CA ILE A 59 -1.89 -20.86 2.16
C ILE A 59 -1.56 -22.27 2.61
N ALA A 60 -0.60 -22.42 3.52
CA ALA A 60 -0.28 -23.72 4.08
C ALA A 60 -1.53 -24.39 4.65
N SER A 61 -2.39 -23.62 5.32
CA SER A 61 -3.67 -24.13 5.86
C SER A 61 -4.65 -24.54 4.76
N VAL A 62 -4.80 -23.72 3.72
CA VAL A 62 -5.69 -24.00 2.57
C VAL A 62 -5.28 -25.27 1.84
N VAL A 63 -4.00 -25.39 1.52
CA VAL A 63 -3.49 -26.55 0.79
C VAL A 63 -3.56 -27.79 1.65
N THR A 64 -3.19 -27.70 2.93
CA THR A 64 -3.32 -28.85 3.86
C THR A 64 -4.76 -29.35 3.92
N GLU A 65 -5.74 -28.44 3.99
CA GLU A 65 -7.16 -28.81 4.07
C GLU A 65 -7.65 -29.46 2.77
N GLN A 66 -7.35 -28.87 1.61
CA GLN A 66 -7.72 -29.45 0.32
C GLN A 66 -7.02 -30.79 0.06
N ALA A 67 -5.74 -30.90 0.40
CA ALA A 67 -4.97 -32.11 0.18
C ALA A 67 -5.48 -33.27 1.08
N LYS A 68 -5.91 -32.97 2.32
CA LYS A 68 -6.64 -33.93 3.17
C LYS A 68 -7.94 -34.42 2.52
N GLN A 69 -8.73 -33.52 1.93
CA GLN A 69 -9.97 -33.88 1.22
C GLN A 69 -9.70 -34.78 0.01
N MET A 70 -8.52 -34.67 -0.60
CA MET A 70 -8.06 -35.51 -1.71
C MET A 70 -7.36 -36.81 -1.25
N GLY A 71 -7.19 -37.03 0.06
CA GLY A 71 -6.51 -38.21 0.61
C GLY A 71 -4.98 -38.19 0.49
N ILE A 72 -4.38 -37.04 0.15
CA ILE A 72 -2.93 -36.88 -0.01
C ILE A 72 -2.45 -35.87 1.02
N PRO A 73 -1.90 -36.27 2.18
CA PRO A 73 -1.42 -35.31 3.17
C PRO A 73 -0.22 -34.54 2.60
N LEU A 74 -0.42 -33.26 2.31
CA LEU A 74 0.59 -32.36 1.79
C LEU A 74 0.81 -31.21 2.76
N THR A 75 2.07 -30.88 3.05
CA THR A 75 2.45 -29.64 3.74
C THR A 75 3.27 -28.82 2.78
N LEU A 76 2.86 -27.57 2.55
CA LEU A 76 3.60 -26.63 1.71
C LEU A 76 4.17 -25.51 2.56
N THR A 77 5.42 -25.17 2.27
CA THR A 77 6.07 -23.96 2.75
C THR A 77 6.29 -23.05 1.56
N LEU A 78 5.95 -21.77 1.70
CA LEU A 78 6.18 -20.76 0.69
C LEU A 78 7.45 -19.99 1.01
N LYS A 79 8.25 -19.75 -0.04
CA LYS A 79 9.41 -18.87 0.04
C LYS A 79 8.94 -17.41 -0.04
N HIS A 80 8.21 -17.09 -1.10
CA HIS A 80 7.58 -15.78 -1.35
C HIS A 80 6.48 -15.94 -2.41
N PHE A 81 5.80 -14.85 -2.73
CA PHE A 81 5.10 -14.73 -4.00
C PHE A 81 5.89 -13.84 -4.94
N THR A 82 5.75 -14.07 -6.22
CA THR A 82 6.18 -13.12 -7.23
C THR A 82 4.95 -12.36 -7.72
N LEU A 83 4.90 -11.07 -7.41
CA LEU A 83 3.95 -10.16 -8.05
C LEU A 83 4.54 -9.71 -9.39
N THR A 84 3.76 -9.83 -10.45
CA THR A 84 4.12 -9.37 -11.78
C THR A 84 3.13 -8.31 -12.23
N SER A 85 3.62 -7.13 -12.60
CA SER A 85 2.86 -6.11 -13.30
C SER A 85 3.36 -5.99 -14.73
N ASP A 86 2.44 -5.94 -15.70
CA ASP A 86 2.72 -5.65 -17.11
C ASP A 86 2.24 -4.26 -17.55
N GLY A 87 1.95 -3.39 -16.59
CA GLY A 87 1.36 -2.07 -16.83
C GLY A 87 -0.17 -2.04 -16.86
N ALA A 88 -0.82 -3.16 -17.19
CA ALA A 88 -2.28 -3.25 -17.30
C ALA A 88 -2.91 -4.12 -16.21
N LYS A 89 -2.21 -5.18 -15.80
CA LYS A 89 -2.66 -6.14 -14.79
C LYS A 89 -1.55 -6.44 -13.80
N ILE A 90 -1.97 -6.82 -12.60
CA ILE A 90 -1.09 -7.41 -11.58
C ILE A 90 -1.52 -8.84 -11.34
N THR A 91 -0.58 -9.77 -11.47
CA THR A 91 -0.76 -11.18 -11.15
C THR A 91 0.15 -11.57 -9.99
N SER A 92 -0.20 -12.64 -9.29
CA SER A 92 0.56 -13.18 -8.17
C SER A 92 0.77 -14.67 -8.37
N GLN A 93 1.99 -15.15 -8.18
CA GLN A 93 2.32 -16.57 -8.19
C GLN A 93 3.11 -16.95 -6.94
N ALA A 94 2.71 -18.03 -6.29
CA ALA A 94 3.40 -18.64 -5.17
C ALA A 94 4.69 -19.33 -5.62
N VAL A 95 5.77 -19.11 -4.89
CA VAL A 95 7.06 -19.81 -5.03
C VAL A 95 7.27 -20.68 -3.79
N LEU A 96 7.44 -21.98 -3.97
CA LEU A 96 7.55 -22.94 -2.88
C LEU A 96 8.98 -23.00 -2.33
N ASP A 97 9.10 -23.10 -1.01
CA ASP A 97 10.37 -23.35 -0.34
C ASP A 97 10.66 -24.85 -0.34
N LEU A 98 11.03 -25.37 -1.52
CA LEU A 98 11.40 -26.76 -1.72
C LEU A 98 12.85 -26.86 -2.23
N PRO A 99 13.73 -27.61 -1.56
CA PRO A 99 15.14 -27.72 -1.94
C PRO A 99 15.33 -28.47 -3.26
N ASP A 100 14.46 -29.43 -3.59
CA ASP A 100 14.51 -30.19 -4.84
C ASP A 100 13.79 -29.44 -5.98
N GLU A 101 14.52 -29.07 -7.03
CA GLU A 101 13.98 -28.32 -8.17
C GLU A 101 12.98 -29.13 -9.01
N GLY A 102 13.18 -30.44 -9.15
CA GLY A 102 12.28 -31.31 -9.90
C GLY A 102 10.91 -31.41 -9.22
N MET A 103 10.90 -31.58 -7.91
CA MET A 103 9.70 -31.59 -7.08
C MET A 103 9.02 -30.21 -7.09
N ARG A 104 9.81 -29.13 -6.95
CA ARG A 104 9.29 -27.75 -7.01
C ARG A 104 8.57 -27.48 -8.33
N SER A 105 9.18 -27.86 -9.46
CA SER A 105 8.61 -27.65 -10.80
C SER A 105 7.28 -28.37 -11.03
N THR A 106 7.03 -29.47 -10.29
CA THR A 106 5.78 -30.22 -10.38
C THR A 106 4.71 -29.68 -9.42
N MET A 107 5.12 -29.25 -8.22
CA MET A 107 4.22 -28.85 -7.15
C MET A 107 3.77 -27.40 -7.22
N GLU A 108 4.64 -26.49 -7.69
CA GLU A 108 4.31 -25.06 -7.82
C GLU A 108 3.11 -24.79 -8.73
N PRO A 109 2.99 -25.40 -9.94
CA PRO A 109 1.82 -25.21 -10.78
C PRO A 109 0.53 -25.65 -10.08
N GLN A 110 0.54 -26.80 -9.41
CA GLN A 110 -0.62 -27.33 -8.71
C GLN A 110 -1.03 -26.45 -7.53
N ALA A 111 -0.06 -26.01 -6.72
CA ALA A 111 -0.30 -25.07 -5.62
C ALA A 111 -0.90 -23.77 -6.14
N ASN A 112 -0.36 -23.20 -7.23
CA ASN A 112 -0.88 -21.98 -7.83
C ASN A 112 -2.30 -22.14 -8.38
N GLN A 113 -2.63 -23.28 -8.99
CA GLN A 113 -4.00 -23.58 -9.43
C GLN A 113 -4.99 -23.65 -8.26
N MET A 114 -4.60 -24.31 -7.15
CA MET A 114 -5.43 -24.38 -5.94
C MET A 114 -5.67 -22.99 -5.33
N LEU A 115 -4.64 -22.14 -5.32
CA LEU A 115 -4.73 -20.76 -4.83
C LEU A 115 -5.59 -19.86 -5.71
N GLU A 116 -5.50 -20.04 -7.03
CA GLU A 116 -6.34 -19.34 -7.99
C GLU A 116 -7.80 -19.75 -7.85
N ALA A 117 -8.09 -21.05 -7.78
CA ALA A 117 -9.44 -21.57 -7.56
C ALA A 117 -10.04 -21.09 -6.23
N ALA A 118 -9.20 -20.96 -5.20
CA ALA A 118 -9.59 -20.41 -3.90
C ALA A 118 -9.75 -18.87 -3.88
N GLY A 119 -9.36 -18.17 -4.95
CA GLY A 119 -9.43 -16.70 -5.04
C GLY A 119 -8.40 -15.97 -4.17
N VAL A 120 -7.43 -16.68 -3.57
CA VAL A 120 -6.42 -16.12 -2.67
C VAL A 120 -5.50 -15.15 -3.40
N ASN A 121 -5.05 -15.50 -4.61
CA ASN A 121 -4.18 -14.63 -5.42
C ASN A 121 -4.84 -13.28 -5.74
N LYS A 122 -6.14 -13.30 -6.06
CA LYS A 122 -6.91 -12.07 -6.33
C LYS A 122 -7.09 -11.22 -5.07
N ALA A 123 -7.38 -11.85 -3.93
CA ALA A 123 -7.52 -11.14 -2.66
C ALA A 123 -6.20 -10.48 -2.24
N ILE A 124 -5.07 -11.19 -2.36
CA ILE A 124 -3.74 -10.66 -2.10
C ILE A 124 -3.42 -9.51 -3.05
N ALA A 125 -3.62 -9.70 -4.37
CA ALA A 125 -3.38 -8.66 -5.36
C ALA A 125 -4.18 -7.38 -5.06
N ASN A 126 -5.45 -7.52 -4.68
CA ASN A 126 -6.32 -6.40 -4.32
C ASN A 126 -5.95 -5.71 -3.00
N LEU A 127 -5.32 -6.42 -2.06
CA LEU A 127 -4.91 -5.87 -0.75
C LEU A 127 -3.44 -5.39 -0.73
N SER A 128 -2.71 -5.64 -1.82
CA SER A 128 -1.31 -5.28 -2.01
C SER A 128 -1.16 -3.92 -2.71
N LEU A 129 -0.25 -3.81 -3.68
CA LEU A 129 0.04 -2.58 -4.43
C LEU A 129 -1.20 -2.01 -5.15
N THR A 130 -2.10 -2.87 -5.64
CA THR A 130 -3.32 -2.44 -6.35
C THR A 130 -4.20 -1.51 -5.51
N ALA A 131 -4.35 -1.80 -4.21
CA ALA A 131 -5.11 -0.98 -3.27
C ALA A 131 -4.61 0.46 -3.24
N VAL A 132 -3.28 0.61 -3.30
CA VAL A 132 -2.58 1.88 -3.18
C VAL A 132 -2.78 2.73 -4.43
N GLY A 133 -2.63 2.11 -5.61
CA GLY A 133 -2.89 2.78 -6.89
C GLY A 133 -4.34 3.24 -7.01
N GLN A 134 -5.28 2.38 -6.61
CA GLN A 134 -6.71 2.74 -6.58
C GLN A 134 -6.99 3.89 -5.61
N ALA A 135 -6.40 3.88 -4.41
CA ALA A 135 -6.57 4.95 -3.45
C ALA A 135 -5.99 6.28 -3.95
N ALA A 136 -4.84 6.26 -4.62
CA ALA A 136 -4.24 7.45 -5.24
C ALA A 136 -5.13 8.03 -6.36
N ALA A 137 -5.66 7.16 -7.23
CA ALA A 137 -6.59 7.56 -8.28
C ALA A 137 -7.87 8.17 -7.71
N ILE A 138 -8.49 7.51 -6.72
CA ILE A 138 -9.68 8.01 -6.01
C ILE A 138 -9.40 9.39 -5.39
N LEU A 139 -8.27 9.55 -4.72
CA LEU A 139 -7.89 10.81 -4.10
C LEU A 139 -7.78 11.95 -5.13
N ALA A 140 -7.21 11.66 -6.30
CA ALA A 140 -7.08 12.64 -7.37
C ALA A 140 -8.43 12.97 -8.03
N GLU A 141 -9.25 11.97 -8.34
CA GLU A 141 -10.55 12.15 -9.01
C GLU A 141 -11.60 12.81 -8.10
N LYS A 142 -11.55 12.51 -6.80
CA LYS A 142 -12.51 12.97 -5.80
C LYS A 142 -11.91 13.98 -4.83
N GLN A 143 -10.85 14.68 -5.22
CA GLN A 143 -10.12 15.61 -4.36
C GLN A 143 -11.04 16.59 -3.61
N SER A 144 -12.08 17.11 -4.26
CA SER A 144 -13.02 18.06 -3.66
C SER A 144 -13.80 17.51 -2.46
N MET A 145 -13.85 16.18 -2.29
CA MET A 145 -14.49 15.52 -1.15
C MET A 145 -13.56 15.43 0.07
N PHE A 146 -12.27 15.71 -0.10
CA PHE A 146 -11.27 15.59 0.96
C PHE A 146 -10.92 16.95 1.55
N THR A 147 -10.95 17.03 2.87
CA THR A 147 -10.49 18.19 3.63
C THR A 147 -9.17 17.88 4.31
N ALA A 148 -8.21 18.79 4.21
CA ALA A 148 -6.97 18.69 4.95
C ALA A 148 -7.21 18.85 6.47
N SER A 149 -6.60 17.97 7.24
CA SER A 149 -6.62 17.93 8.68
C SER A 149 -5.21 17.57 9.17
N HIS A 150 -4.82 18.01 10.36
CA HIS A 150 -3.55 17.62 11.00
C HIS A 150 -2.33 17.69 10.06
N GLU A 151 -2.02 18.89 9.60
CA GLU A 151 -0.87 19.15 8.74
C GLU A 151 0.42 19.37 9.56
N THR A 152 1.53 18.83 9.07
CA THR A 152 2.89 19.03 9.57
C THR A 152 3.83 19.33 8.42
N ASP A 153 5.08 19.71 8.72
CA ASP A 153 6.11 19.92 7.69
C ASP A 153 6.37 18.65 6.85
N ALA A 154 6.21 17.46 7.45
CA ALA A 154 6.48 16.19 6.81
C ALA A 154 5.26 15.55 6.14
N SER A 155 4.04 15.88 6.57
CA SER A 155 2.85 15.14 6.14
C SER A 155 1.56 15.94 6.24
N VAL A 156 0.53 15.50 5.50
CA VAL A 156 -0.83 16.02 5.63
C VAL A 156 -1.82 14.86 5.70
N LEU A 157 -2.84 14.96 6.56
CA LEU A 157 -3.92 13.98 6.66
C LEU A 157 -5.18 14.50 5.97
N LEU A 158 -5.59 13.86 4.90
CA LEU A 158 -6.80 14.19 4.15
C LEU A 158 -7.94 13.31 4.63
N THR A 159 -9.09 13.93 4.93
CA THR A 159 -10.28 13.21 5.42
C THR A 159 -11.49 13.52 4.54
N ALA A 160 -12.23 12.49 4.14
CA ALA A 160 -13.55 12.60 3.52
C ALA A 160 -14.57 11.84 4.38
N THR A 161 -15.73 12.45 4.62
CA THR A 161 -16.84 11.86 5.40
C THR A 161 -18.05 11.65 4.48
N ASP A 162 -18.67 10.48 4.60
CA ASP A 162 -19.71 9.95 3.73
C ASP A 162 -19.40 10.15 2.23
N PRO A 163 -18.18 9.83 1.77
CA PRO A 163 -17.87 10.01 0.37
C PRO A 163 -18.67 9.01 -0.47
N GLU A 164 -19.13 9.42 -1.65
CA GLU A 164 -19.74 8.54 -2.64
C GLU A 164 -18.67 7.68 -3.34
N ILE A 165 -17.97 6.86 -2.55
CA ILE A 165 -16.84 6.02 -2.97
C ILE A 165 -17.09 4.61 -2.45
N ASN A 166 -16.95 3.64 -3.35
CA ASN A 166 -16.97 2.22 -3.03
C ASN A 166 -15.56 1.65 -3.12
N TYR A 167 -15.19 0.77 -2.19
CA TYR A 167 -13.94 0.02 -2.24
C TYR A 167 -14.24 -1.47 -2.06
N CYS A 168 -13.83 -2.29 -3.02
CA CYS A 168 -14.15 -3.73 -3.07
C CYS A 168 -15.65 -4.05 -2.87
N GLY A 169 -16.55 -3.20 -3.38
CA GLY A 169 -18.00 -3.37 -3.26
C GLY A 169 -18.60 -2.92 -1.93
N LEU A 170 -17.79 -2.32 -1.04
CA LEU A 170 -18.25 -1.77 0.24
C LEU A 170 -18.25 -0.24 0.20
N GLN A 171 -19.33 0.35 0.68
CA GLN A 171 -19.48 1.80 0.76
C GLN A 171 -18.65 2.38 1.90
N ILE A 172 -17.80 3.34 1.57
CA ILE A 172 -16.97 4.03 2.54
C ILE A 172 -17.81 5.07 3.30
N LYS A 173 -17.76 5.02 4.63
CA LYS A 173 -18.31 6.04 5.52
C LYS A 173 -17.28 7.13 5.82
N THR A 174 -16.01 6.76 5.97
CA THR A 174 -14.94 7.74 6.18
C THR A 174 -13.67 7.25 5.51
N ALA A 175 -13.08 8.10 4.67
CA ALA A 175 -11.75 7.88 4.11
C ALA A 175 -10.74 8.81 4.77
N ARG A 176 -9.59 8.27 5.18
CA ARG A 176 -8.46 9.02 5.70
C ARG A 176 -7.21 8.63 4.93
N VAL A 177 -6.53 9.60 4.35
CA VAL A 177 -5.32 9.40 3.55
C VAL A 177 -4.23 10.32 4.07
N LYS A 178 -3.14 9.74 4.60
CA LYS A 178 -1.97 10.51 5.01
C LYS A 178 -0.96 10.52 3.88
N LEU A 179 -0.58 11.71 3.45
CA LEU A 179 0.43 11.93 2.41
C LEU A 179 1.77 12.30 3.05
N ASP A 180 2.84 11.73 2.52
CA ASP A 180 4.21 12.17 2.78
C ASP A 180 4.58 13.26 1.78
N LYS A 181 4.94 14.45 2.29
CA LYS A 181 5.22 15.63 1.46
C LYS A 181 6.53 15.49 0.69
N ALA A 182 7.56 14.92 1.30
CA ALA A 182 8.90 14.85 0.71
C ALA A 182 8.99 13.78 -0.39
N ASN A 183 8.31 12.66 -0.19
CA ASN A 183 8.42 11.50 -1.07
C ASN A 183 7.26 11.42 -2.07
N HIS A 184 6.25 12.29 -1.97
CA HIS A 184 5.04 12.29 -2.80
C HIS A 184 4.36 10.90 -2.85
N VAL A 185 4.08 10.32 -1.68
CA VAL A 185 3.45 9.00 -1.53
C VAL A 185 2.32 9.00 -0.52
N ILE A 186 1.46 7.98 -0.60
CA ILE A 186 0.51 7.67 0.48
C ILE A 186 1.29 6.91 1.57
N ALA A 187 1.42 7.51 2.75
CA ALA A 187 2.03 6.87 3.91
C ALA A 187 1.03 6.00 4.69
N GLU A 188 -0.23 6.40 4.69
CA GLU A 188 -1.29 5.71 5.42
C GLU A 188 -2.65 5.88 4.73
N LEU A 189 -3.44 4.82 4.73
CA LEU A 189 -4.80 4.80 4.20
C LEU A 189 -5.70 4.10 5.21
N ARG A 190 -6.81 4.73 5.58
CA ARG A 190 -7.85 4.11 6.40
C ARG A 190 -9.21 4.34 5.80
N PHE A 191 -9.96 3.26 5.65
CA PHE A 191 -11.37 3.28 5.28
C PHE A 191 -12.18 2.71 6.44
N ASP A 192 -13.13 3.50 6.94
CA ASP A 192 -14.21 3.00 7.78
C ASP A 192 -15.44 2.86 6.88
N PHE A 193 -16.08 1.69 6.88
CA PHE A 193 -17.21 1.36 6.02
C PHE A 193 -18.54 1.54 6.76
N VAL A 194 -19.64 1.67 6.00
CA VAL A 194 -21.00 1.83 6.56
C VAL A 194 -21.42 0.63 7.41
N ASP A 195 -20.96 -0.58 7.05
CA ASP A 195 -21.24 -1.83 7.77
C ASP A 195 -20.42 -1.99 9.08
N GLN A 196 -19.72 -0.93 9.51
CA GLN A 196 -18.86 -0.87 10.69
C GLN A 196 -17.55 -1.68 10.57
N SER A 197 -17.28 -2.25 9.39
CA SER A 197 -15.95 -2.77 9.10
C SER A 197 -14.97 -1.63 8.80
N ALA A 198 -13.68 -1.94 8.87
CA ALA A 198 -12.59 -1.01 8.63
C ALA A 198 -11.39 -1.71 8.03
N LEU A 199 -10.68 -0.95 7.19
CA LEU A 199 -9.40 -1.28 6.57
C LEU A 199 -8.40 -0.21 6.97
N TRP A 200 -7.22 -0.63 7.45
CA TRP A 200 -6.12 0.27 7.74
C TRP A 200 -4.82 -0.26 7.13
N LEU A 201 -4.22 0.54 6.26
CA LEU A 201 -3.00 0.26 5.53
C LEU A 201 -1.96 1.30 5.90
N ARG A 202 -0.78 0.85 6.31
CA ARG A 202 0.41 1.71 6.46
C ARG A 202 1.46 1.27 5.46
N LEU A 203 2.02 2.22 4.74
CA LEU A 203 2.96 1.94 3.67
C LEU A 203 4.35 2.44 4.05
N GLY A 204 5.35 1.62 3.77
CA GLY A 204 6.72 2.10 3.65
C GLY A 204 7.09 2.16 2.18
N HIS A 205 7.90 3.15 1.85
CA HIS A 205 8.44 3.37 0.52
C HIS A 205 9.96 3.41 0.63
N ARG A 206 10.66 3.17 -0.48
CA ARG A 206 12.09 3.46 -0.56
C ARG A 206 12.24 4.98 -0.49
N GLY A 207 12.93 5.50 0.53
CA GLY A 207 13.09 6.95 0.71
C GLY A 207 14.11 7.56 -0.25
N GLY A 208 13.95 8.85 -0.54
CA GLY A 208 14.94 9.72 -1.21
C GLY A 208 15.08 9.53 -2.72
N PHE A 209 14.83 10.60 -3.49
CA PHE A 209 15.04 10.69 -4.94
C PHE A 209 16.41 11.33 -5.24
N ASP A 210 17.38 10.58 -5.75
CA ASP A 210 18.68 11.14 -6.16
C ASP A 210 18.89 11.14 -7.69
N GLY A 211 17.88 10.78 -8.49
CA GLY A 211 18.00 10.79 -9.96
C GLY A 211 16.70 10.53 -10.72
N ALA A 212 16.73 10.81 -12.03
CA ALA A 212 15.59 10.70 -12.96
C ALA A 212 15.19 9.24 -13.31
N GLU A 213 15.93 8.24 -12.83
CA GLU A 213 15.69 6.82 -13.12
C GLU A 213 15.21 6.00 -11.91
N ASP A 214 15.22 6.57 -10.70
CA ASP A 214 14.80 5.88 -9.48
C ASP A 214 13.28 6.02 -9.27
N ILE A 215 12.58 4.90 -9.43
CA ILE A 215 11.14 4.80 -9.21
C ILE A 215 10.90 4.64 -7.71
N ASN A 216 10.09 5.52 -7.12
CA ASN A 216 9.67 5.36 -5.74
C ASN A 216 8.72 4.16 -5.63
N CYS A 217 9.23 3.06 -5.09
CA CYS A 217 8.50 1.81 -4.93
C CYS A 217 8.10 1.57 -3.47
N PRO A 218 6.92 0.98 -3.22
CA PRO A 218 6.55 0.49 -1.89
C PRO A 218 7.51 -0.61 -1.43
N THR A 219 7.98 -0.54 -0.20
CA THR A 219 8.88 -1.55 0.40
C THR A 219 8.17 -2.43 1.41
N ARG A 220 7.07 -1.93 1.98
CA ARG A 220 6.24 -2.68 2.92
C ARG A 220 4.80 -2.20 2.93
N ILE A 221 3.87 -3.11 3.21
CA ILE A 221 2.50 -2.82 3.59
C ILE A 221 2.22 -3.50 4.93
N LEU A 222 1.73 -2.72 5.89
CA LEU A 222 1.12 -3.24 7.11
C LEU A 222 -0.38 -3.03 7.01
N LEU A 223 -1.10 -4.13 6.84
CA LEU A 223 -2.53 -4.16 6.72
C LEU A 223 -3.15 -4.61 8.06
N ARG A 224 -4.21 -3.93 8.48
CA ARG A 224 -5.11 -4.35 9.56
C ARG A 224 -6.54 -4.21 9.09
N HIS A 225 -7.39 -5.18 9.41
CA HIS A 225 -8.80 -5.10 9.09
C HIS A 225 -9.66 -5.93 10.04
N ASN A 226 -10.93 -5.58 10.15
CA ASN A 226 -11.98 -6.42 10.73
C ASN A 226 -13.05 -6.79 9.69
N MET A 227 -12.76 -6.55 8.41
CA MET A 227 -13.66 -6.85 7.29
C MET A 227 -13.94 -8.36 7.20
N LYS A 228 -15.17 -8.71 6.85
CA LYS A 228 -15.59 -10.09 6.57
C LYS A 228 -15.22 -10.49 5.13
N ILE A 229 -13.94 -10.36 4.77
CA ILE A 229 -13.46 -10.77 3.45
C ILE A 229 -13.23 -12.29 3.50
N ASN A 230 -13.99 -13.01 2.68
CA ASN A 230 -13.77 -14.43 2.39
C ASN A 230 -13.19 -14.54 0.99
N ALA A 231 -11.95 -15.03 0.86
CA ALA A 231 -11.43 -15.48 -0.42
C ALA A 231 -11.78 -16.97 -0.56
N GLY A 232 -12.83 -17.32 -1.30
CA GLY A 232 -13.22 -18.74 -1.49
C GLY A 232 -13.45 -19.50 -0.17
N ASN A 233 -14.20 -18.92 0.77
CA ASN A 233 -14.43 -19.40 2.16
C ASN A 233 -13.21 -19.36 3.10
N ILE A 234 -12.09 -18.79 2.66
CA ILE A 234 -10.88 -18.64 3.47
C ILE A 234 -10.89 -17.26 4.12
N LYS A 235 -10.84 -17.26 5.47
CA LYS A 235 -10.80 -16.05 6.27
C LYS A 235 -9.40 -15.45 6.24
N LEU A 236 -9.28 -14.22 5.76
CA LEU A 236 -8.02 -13.49 5.79
C LEU A 236 -7.59 -13.17 7.23
N PRO A 237 -6.27 -13.21 7.54
CA PRO A 237 -5.74 -12.78 8.83
C PRO A 237 -6.04 -11.30 9.07
N GLY A 238 -6.54 -10.94 10.26
CA GLY A 238 -6.91 -9.56 10.59
C GLY A 238 -5.74 -8.57 10.62
N ALA A 239 -4.51 -9.06 10.59
CA ALA A 239 -3.31 -8.28 10.36
C ALA A 239 -2.41 -9.04 9.37
N ILE A 240 -1.85 -8.32 8.39
CA ILE A 240 -0.95 -8.88 7.38
C ILE A 240 0.23 -7.92 7.24
N ALA A 241 1.44 -8.45 7.38
CA ALA A 241 2.66 -7.72 7.04
C ALA A 241 3.20 -8.25 5.72
N ILE A 242 3.43 -7.35 4.78
CA ILE A 242 3.99 -7.64 3.46
C ILE A 242 5.27 -6.85 3.32
N GLU A 243 6.36 -7.53 2.98
CA GLU A 243 7.60 -6.92 2.54
C GLU A 243 7.80 -7.15 1.05
N TYR A 244 8.24 -6.11 0.36
CA TYR A 244 8.55 -6.14 -1.06
C TYR A 244 10.06 -6.11 -1.25
N GLN A 245 10.57 -7.10 -1.96
CA GLN A 245 12.00 -7.32 -2.15
C GLN A 245 12.30 -7.57 -3.63
N ASN A 246 13.54 -7.32 -4.04
CA ASN A 246 14.06 -7.68 -5.38
C ASN A 246 13.23 -7.17 -6.58
N TYR A 247 12.84 -5.88 -6.54
CA TYR A 247 12.21 -5.24 -7.70
C TYR A 247 13.06 -5.39 -8.96
N THR A 248 12.45 -5.88 -10.03
CA THR A 248 13.04 -5.94 -11.37
C THR A 248 12.11 -5.21 -12.32
N PHE A 249 12.52 -4.05 -12.81
CA PHE A 249 11.78 -3.26 -13.79
C PHE A 249 12.18 -3.64 -15.22
N ARG A 250 11.24 -3.53 -16.16
CA ARG A 250 11.41 -3.82 -17.59
C ARG A 250 10.79 -2.74 -18.44
#